data_AF-A0AAD7UKK9-F1
#
_entry.id   AF-A0AAD7UKK9-F1
#
_cell.length_a   1.000
_cell.length_b   1.000
_cell.length_c   1.000
_cell.angle_alpha   90.00
_cell.angle_beta   90.00
_cell.angle_gamma   90.00
#
_symmetry.space_group_name_H-M   'P 1'
#
loop_
_entity.id
_entity.type
_entity.pdbx_description
1 polymer ?
#
loop_
_entity_poly.entity_id
_entity_poly.type
_entity_poly.pdbx_seq_one_letter_code
_entity_poly.pdbx_strand_id
1 'polypeptide(L)'
;MREASVDASLVDSDGPLGGPLLGGDQTETMMKPKASWKRITFVIITSFLGAGVLSLPYSLSQLGYVPFYLLLFFVCVGSIIASDCYGRLYHACPKAKVLADVAYAAYGPLGRKITRAMVMIYLGGIVIIFHLTSTISLKEVVGEGCASLLGLVVGLLAFCALQARSMHDLSFISMIGSAAIIIPCAMLLVAIPVRGQRDGATTDVLWCSHSTVVKKGVGAMDLTFAYAGQVVFIELQNTMAQPKDFMKSVYSSSTVMTLTYAAVAAVGYHFVGRHDLRDGQPITTKLAKGSPTLIIINAFVFIHVLIAYAVEGNILSRGILNVIGRDEAAEAQTKAARATWMAVTLSLVFGCYMIANLVPFFSDLMSLVSAICGVALNFTFPILFVLKLSPPESMMVRIFFKLFVLVSALVALAGTAASGIDIASKIEINPPFTC
;
A
#
# COMPACT_ATOMS: atom_id res chain seq x y z
N MET A 1 -43.06 6.16 -11.49
CA MET A 1 -42.47 4.91 -12.02
C MET A 1 -41.97 5.21 -13.43
N ARG A 2 -40.66 5.34 -13.59
CA ARG A 2 -39.96 5.38 -14.88
C ARG A 2 -38.60 4.75 -14.60
N GLU A 3 -38.48 3.47 -14.93
CA GLU A 3 -37.20 2.76 -14.92
C GLU A 3 -36.31 3.40 -15.98
N ALA A 4 -35.21 4.02 -15.56
CA ALA A 4 -34.13 4.35 -16.46
C ALA A 4 -33.30 3.07 -16.64
N SER A 5 -33.67 2.26 -17.63
CA SER A 5 -32.80 1.21 -18.14
C SER A 5 -31.55 1.88 -18.71
N VAL A 6 -30.43 1.74 -18.01
CA VAL A 6 -29.11 2.04 -18.58
C VAL A 6 -28.90 1.04 -19.71
N ASP A 7 -28.83 1.57 -20.93
CA ASP A 7 -28.69 0.81 -22.17
C ASP A 7 -27.40 -0.02 -22.12
N ALA A 8 -27.54 -1.34 -22.01
CA ALA A 8 -26.46 -2.30 -21.84
C ALA A 8 -25.69 -2.59 -23.15
N SER A 9 -25.97 -1.84 -24.21
CA SER A 9 -25.46 -2.02 -25.58
C SER A 9 -24.19 -1.21 -25.91
N LEU A 10 -23.70 -0.37 -25.00
CA LEU A 10 -22.51 0.47 -25.26
C LEU A 10 -21.17 -0.11 -24.74
N VAL A 11 -21.14 -1.41 -24.44
CA VAL A 11 -19.90 -2.15 -24.17
C VAL A 11 -19.68 -3.19 -25.27
N ASP A 12 -19.67 -2.73 -26.52
CA ASP A 12 -19.06 -3.49 -27.61
C ASP A 12 -17.54 -3.26 -27.56
N SER A 13 -16.82 -4.35 -27.35
CA SER A 13 -15.37 -4.39 -27.16
C SER A 13 -14.60 -4.59 -28.47
N ASP A 14 -14.96 -3.88 -29.53
CA ASP A 14 -14.30 -4.00 -30.85
C ASP A 14 -13.37 -2.83 -31.15
N GLY A 15 -12.44 -2.56 -30.22
CA GLY A 15 -11.28 -1.70 -30.44
C GLY A 15 -10.00 -2.41 -30.03
N PRO A 16 -8.87 -2.26 -30.75
CA PRO A 16 -7.64 -3.04 -30.54
C PRO A 16 -6.91 -2.79 -29.21
N LEU A 17 -7.56 -2.21 -28.20
CA LEU A 17 -6.98 -1.74 -26.92
C LEU A 17 -7.84 -2.14 -25.69
N GLY A 18 -8.67 -3.17 -25.83
CA GLY A 18 -9.66 -3.61 -24.83
C GLY A 18 -9.25 -4.78 -23.91
N GLY A 19 -8.01 -5.26 -23.96
CA GLY A 19 -7.60 -6.44 -23.19
C GLY A 19 -7.59 -6.20 -21.66
N PRO A 20 -8.07 -7.16 -20.83
CA PRO A 20 -7.83 -7.13 -19.40
C PRO A 20 -6.32 -7.16 -19.12
N LEU A 21 -5.89 -6.69 -17.94
CA LEU A 21 -4.50 -6.82 -17.46
C LEU A 21 -4.02 -8.28 -17.32
N LEU A 22 -4.92 -9.24 -17.54
CA LEU A 22 -4.70 -10.66 -17.76
C LEU A 22 -5.33 -11.00 -19.13
N GLY A 23 -4.52 -11.39 -20.10
CA GLY A 23 -4.90 -11.47 -21.51
C GLY A 23 -5.92 -12.57 -21.85
N GLY A 24 -6.51 -12.40 -23.05
CA GLY A 24 -6.88 -13.47 -23.99
C GLY A 24 -8.02 -14.43 -23.65
N ASP A 25 -9.11 -14.32 -24.40
CA ASP A 25 -10.26 -15.24 -24.46
C ASP A 25 -9.87 -16.59 -25.09
N GLN A 26 -10.03 -17.70 -24.34
CA GLN A 26 -10.85 -18.88 -24.72
C GLN A 26 -10.59 -20.09 -23.78
N THR A 27 -11.68 -20.82 -23.55
CA THR A 27 -11.84 -22.06 -22.75
C THR A 27 -11.77 -21.91 -21.22
N GLU A 28 -12.97 -21.78 -20.64
CA GLU A 28 -13.38 -22.19 -19.29
C GLU A 28 -12.43 -23.17 -18.56
N THR A 29 -11.38 -22.61 -17.97
CA THR A 29 -10.99 -22.94 -16.61
C THR A 29 -10.81 -21.63 -15.85
N MET A 30 -11.83 -20.76 -15.96
CA MET A 30 -12.02 -19.72 -14.94
C MET A 30 -12.04 -20.44 -13.61
N MET A 31 -10.98 -20.23 -12.82
CA MET A 31 -10.88 -20.67 -11.45
C MET A 31 -12.16 -20.19 -10.78
N LYS A 32 -13.13 -21.10 -10.55
CA LYS A 32 -14.41 -20.74 -9.93
C LYS A 32 -14.10 -19.86 -8.72
N PRO A 33 -14.75 -18.70 -8.54
CA PRO A 33 -14.54 -17.86 -7.37
C PRO A 33 -14.71 -18.74 -6.12
N LYS A 34 -13.60 -18.97 -5.40
CA LYS A 34 -13.51 -19.99 -4.34
C LYS A 34 -13.03 -19.40 -3.01
N ALA A 35 -12.58 -18.14 -2.99
CA ALA A 35 -12.08 -17.54 -1.76
C ALA A 35 -13.26 -17.22 -0.82
N SER A 36 -13.17 -17.69 0.42
CA SER A 36 -14.08 -17.29 1.48
C SER A 36 -13.72 -15.89 1.99
N TRP A 37 -14.69 -15.17 2.57
CA TRP A 37 -14.44 -13.87 3.17
C TRP A 37 -13.32 -13.93 4.24
N LYS A 38 -13.20 -15.05 4.97
CA LYS A 38 -12.12 -15.26 5.94
C LYS A 38 -10.74 -15.26 5.27
N ARG A 39 -10.59 -15.92 4.12
CA ARG A 39 -9.34 -15.91 3.35
C ARG A 39 -9.01 -14.51 2.85
N ILE A 40 -10.02 -13.77 2.38
CA ILE A 40 -9.84 -12.37 1.97
C ILE A 40 -9.42 -11.48 3.15
N THR A 41 -9.93 -11.73 4.37
CA THR A 41 -9.46 -11.01 5.56
C THR A 41 -7.95 -11.14 5.74
N PHE A 42 -7.40 -12.35 5.64
CA PHE A 42 -5.95 -12.57 5.74
C PHE A 42 -5.17 -11.91 4.60
N VAL A 43 -5.71 -11.93 3.37
CA VAL A 43 -5.10 -11.25 2.22
C VAL A 43 -5.05 -9.74 2.45
N ILE A 44 -6.14 -9.12 2.90
CA ILE A 44 -6.18 -7.68 3.23
C ILE A 44 -5.17 -7.36 4.35
N ILE A 45 -5.16 -8.14 5.44
CA ILE A 45 -4.20 -7.95 6.53
C ILE A 45 -2.77 -8.04 5.99
N THR A 46 -2.43 -9.06 5.20
CA THR A 46 -1.07 -9.19 4.64
C THR A 46 -0.68 -8.02 3.75
N SER A 47 -1.64 -7.51 2.98
CA SER A 47 -1.36 -6.48 2.00
C SER A 47 -1.21 -5.10 2.66
N PHE A 48 -1.96 -4.84 3.73
CA PHE A 48 -2.07 -3.49 4.33
C PHE A 48 -1.32 -3.39 5.67
N LEU A 49 -1.31 -4.46 6.47
CA LEU A 49 -0.43 -4.59 7.64
C LEU A 49 0.95 -4.96 7.11
N GLY A 50 1.75 -3.97 6.72
CA GLY A 50 3.09 -4.17 6.13
C GLY A 50 4.08 -3.09 6.56
N ALA A 51 4.75 -2.43 5.61
CA ALA A 51 5.70 -1.35 5.94
C ALA A 51 5.05 -0.20 6.75
N GLY A 52 3.78 0.12 6.49
CA GLY A 52 3.07 1.24 7.14
C GLY A 52 3.06 1.19 8.67
N VAL A 53 2.85 0.01 9.29
CA VAL A 53 2.82 -0.11 10.76
C VAL A 53 4.14 0.27 11.41
N LEU A 54 5.26 0.03 10.72
CA LEU A 54 6.60 0.26 11.25
C LEU A 54 6.92 1.75 11.41
N SER A 55 6.16 2.63 10.74
CA SER A 55 6.29 4.09 10.77
C SER A 55 5.43 4.77 11.83
N LEU A 56 4.41 4.09 12.35
CA LEU A 56 3.40 4.72 13.21
C LEU A 56 3.94 5.29 14.53
N PRO A 57 4.98 4.71 15.18
CA PRO A 57 5.63 5.37 16.30
C PRO A 57 6.20 6.75 15.93
N TYR A 58 6.78 6.90 14.74
CA TYR A 58 7.21 8.19 14.23
C TYR A 58 6.01 9.14 14.06
N SER A 59 4.95 8.72 13.38
CA SER A 59 3.74 9.54 13.21
C SER A 59 3.17 10.04 14.54
N LEU A 60 3.09 9.15 15.54
CA LEU A 60 2.63 9.48 16.88
C LEU A 60 3.56 10.49 17.57
N SER A 61 4.89 10.37 17.42
CA SER A 61 5.85 11.35 17.96
C SER A 61 5.74 12.74 17.30
N GLN A 62 5.33 12.80 16.03
CA GLN A 62 5.14 14.07 15.31
C GLN A 62 3.80 14.73 15.61
N LEU A 63 2.74 13.94 15.82
CA LEU A 63 1.38 14.45 16.03
C LEU A 63 1.06 14.67 17.52
N GLY A 64 1.57 13.80 18.41
CA GLY A 64 1.14 13.68 19.79
C GLY A 64 0.00 12.67 19.97
N TYR A 65 -0.22 12.21 21.20
CA TYR A 65 -1.17 11.13 21.49
C TYR A 65 -2.61 11.43 21.06
N VAL A 66 -3.17 12.56 21.48
CA VAL A 66 -4.58 12.88 21.19
C VAL A 66 -4.82 13.09 19.69
N PRO A 67 -4.06 13.95 18.97
CA PRO A 67 -4.28 14.14 17.54
C PRO A 67 -4.05 12.86 16.73
N PHE A 68 -3.05 12.04 17.09
CA PHE A 68 -2.79 10.78 16.41
C PHE A 68 -3.97 9.82 16.53
N TYR A 69 -4.49 9.58 17.73
CA TYR A 69 -5.59 8.62 17.91
C TYR A 69 -6.91 9.12 17.32
N LEU A 70 -7.16 10.43 17.36
CA LEU A 70 -8.29 11.02 16.63
C LEU A 70 -8.15 10.81 15.13
N LEU A 71 -6.97 11.10 14.57
CA LEU A 71 -6.70 10.90 13.14
C LEU A 71 -6.80 9.42 12.75
N LEU A 72 -6.27 8.51 13.58
CA LEU A 72 -6.36 7.05 13.39
C LEU A 72 -7.83 6.62 13.29
N PHE A 73 -8.67 7.10 14.20
CA PHE A 73 -10.10 6.82 14.18
C PHE A 73 -10.77 7.33 12.89
N PHE A 74 -10.55 8.59 12.52
CA PHE A 74 -11.17 9.17 11.32
C PHE A 74 -10.68 8.53 10.02
N VAL A 75 -9.39 8.20 9.91
CA VAL A 75 -8.82 7.49 8.75
C VAL A 75 -9.39 6.08 8.66
N CYS A 76 -9.54 5.36 9.79
CA CYS A 76 -10.18 4.05 9.82
C CYS A 76 -11.65 4.11 9.37
N VAL A 77 -12.44 5.03 9.92
CA VAL A 77 -13.83 5.25 9.51
C VAL A 77 -13.92 5.62 8.02
N GLY A 78 -13.08 6.54 7.56
CA GLY A 78 -13.00 6.92 6.15
C GLY A 78 -12.64 5.74 5.24
N SER A 79 -11.74 4.87 5.70
CA SER A 79 -11.31 3.68 4.97
C SER A 79 -12.47 2.69 4.82
N ILE A 80 -13.25 2.48 5.89
CA ILE A 80 -14.45 1.65 5.86
C ILE A 80 -15.51 2.23 4.91
N ILE A 81 -15.76 3.54 4.94
CA ILE A 81 -16.71 4.22 4.04
C ILE A 81 -16.27 4.04 2.57
N ALA A 82 -14.98 4.22 2.29
CA ALA A 82 -14.46 4.02 0.94
C ALA A 82 -14.54 2.55 0.51
N SER A 83 -14.29 1.62 1.43
CA SER A 83 -14.40 0.17 1.18
C SER A 83 -15.84 -0.23 0.83
N ASP A 84 -16.83 0.34 1.51
CA ASP A 84 -18.24 0.19 1.16
C ASP A 84 -18.52 0.73 -0.26
N CYS A 85 -17.96 1.88 -0.61
CA CYS A 85 -18.04 2.42 -1.96
C CYS A 85 -17.46 1.45 -3.00
N TYR A 86 -16.31 0.81 -2.73
CA TYR A 86 -15.78 -0.25 -3.59
C TYR A 86 -16.73 -1.44 -3.74
N GLY A 87 -17.38 -1.86 -2.66
CA GLY A 87 -18.40 -2.92 -2.70
C GLY A 87 -19.60 -2.56 -3.57
N ARG A 88 -20.08 -1.32 -3.46
CA ARG A 88 -21.17 -0.80 -4.30
C ARG A 88 -20.78 -0.70 -5.76
N LEU A 89 -19.56 -0.23 -6.05
CA LEU A 89 -19.04 -0.11 -7.41
C LEU A 89 -18.87 -1.47 -8.09
N TYR A 90 -18.45 -2.48 -7.34
CA TYR A 90 -18.40 -3.86 -7.83
C TYR A 90 -19.77 -4.34 -8.33
N HIS A 91 -20.84 -4.05 -7.57
CA HIS A 91 -22.20 -4.38 -7.99
C HIS A 91 -22.74 -3.49 -9.12
N ALA A 92 -22.35 -2.21 -9.15
CA ALA A 92 -22.75 -1.28 -10.22
C ALA A 92 -22.03 -1.58 -11.55
N CYS A 93 -20.87 -2.23 -11.52
CA CYS A 93 -20.08 -2.58 -12.70
C CYS A 93 -19.68 -4.07 -12.70
N PRO A 94 -20.61 -5.02 -12.92
CA PRO A 94 -20.34 -6.46 -12.81
C PRO A 94 -19.28 -7.00 -13.79
N LYS A 95 -19.03 -6.30 -14.90
CA LYS A 95 -17.99 -6.66 -15.88
C LYS A 95 -16.60 -6.11 -15.52
N ALA A 96 -16.49 -5.24 -14.52
CA ALA A 96 -15.23 -4.61 -14.15
C ALA A 96 -14.29 -5.64 -13.50
N LYS A 97 -13.10 -5.79 -14.05
CA LYS A 97 -12.07 -6.67 -13.48
C LYS A 97 -11.13 -5.88 -12.57
N VAL A 98 -10.92 -4.60 -12.88
CA VAL A 98 -10.02 -3.69 -12.17
C VAL A 98 -10.69 -2.32 -11.96
N LEU A 99 -10.17 -1.52 -11.04
CA LEU A 99 -10.69 -0.17 -10.76
C LEU A 99 -10.75 0.75 -12.00
N ALA A 100 -9.80 0.60 -12.93
CA ALA A 100 -9.79 1.39 -14.16
C ALA A 100 -11.02 1.14 -15.06
N ASP A 101 -11.60 -0.06 -15.03
CA ASP A 101 -12.82 -0.38 -15.79
C ASP A 101 -14.05 0.29 -15.17
N VAL A 102 -14.09 0.39 -13.83
CA VAL A 102 -15.11 1.18 -13.12
C VAL A 102 -14.97 2.67 -13.48
N ALA A 103 -13.74 3.18 -13.55
CA ALA A 103 -13.49 4.57 -13.96
C ALA A 103 -13.91 4.82 -15.41
N TYR A 104 -13.78 3.83 -16.30
CA TYR A 104 -14.31 3.90 -17.66
C TYR A 104 -15.83 4.02 -17.67
N ALA A 105 -16.53 3.21 -16.88
CA ALA A 105 -17.98 3.31 -16.76
C ALA A 105 -18.44 4.68 -16.22
N ALA A 106 -17.70 5.26 -15.26
CA ALA A 106 -18.05 6.55 -14.65
C ALA A 106 -17.76 7.77 -15.55
N TYR A 107 -16.58 7.81 -16.16
CA TYR A 107 -16.01 9.00 -16.82
C TYR A 107 -15.38 8.72 -18.19
N GLY A 108 -15.67 7.56 -18.80
CA GLY A 108 -15.22 7.20 -20.14
C GLY A 108 -13.70 6.97 -20.26
N PRO A 109 -13.14 7.07 -21.48
CA PRO A 109 -11.74 6.79 -21.75
C PRO A 109 -10.75 7.61 -20.91
N LEU A 110 -11.09 8.89 -20.64
CA LEU A 110 -10.25 9.77 -19.83
C LEU A 110 -10.18 9.29 -18.37
N GLY A 111 -11.32 8.93 -17.78
CA GLY A 111 -11.39 8.33 -16.45
C GLY A 111 -10.54 7.06 -16.34
N ARG A 112 -10.64 6.18 -17.34
CA ARG A 112 -9.82 4.97 -17.42
C ARG A 112 -8.32 5.28 -17.43
N LYS A 113 -7.90 6.22 -18.28
CA LYS A 113 -6.48 6.61 -18.44
C LYS A 113 -5.91 7.22 -17.16
N ILE A 114 -6.64 8.14 -16.52
CA ILE A 114 -6.21 8.81 -15.27
C ILE A 114 -6.10 7.78 -14.14
N THR A 115 -7.15 6.98 -13.92
CA THR A 115 -7.15 5.98 -12.86
C THR A 115 -6.02 4.97 -13.07
N ARG A 116 -5.86 4.45 -14.29
CA ARG A 116 -4.78 3.52 -14.59
C ARG A 116 -3.38 4.11 -14.33
N ALA A 117 -3.16 5.36 -14.71
CA ALA A 117 -1.89 6.04 -14.43
C ALA A 117 -1.64 6.17 -12.92
N MET A 118 -2.65 6.60 -12.15
CA MET A 118 -2.57 6.70 -10.69
C MET A 118 -2.30 5.35 -10.02
N VAL A 119 -2.97 4.28 -10.46
CA VAL A 119 -2.71 2.93 -9.96
C VAL A 119 -1.27 2.50 -10.24
N MET A 120 -0.76 2.70 -11.45
CA MET A 120 0.62 2.32 -11.78
C MET A 120 1.65 3.14 -10.99
N ILE A 121 1.43 4.45 -10.81
CA ILE A 121 2.31 5.31 -10.00
C ILE A 121 2.28 4.85 -8.53
N TYR A 122 1.09 4.55 -7.99
CA TYR A 122 0.94 4.07 -6.62
C TYR A 122 1.63 2.72 -6.39
N LEU A 123 1.40 1.74 -7.27
CA LEU A 123 2.07 0.44 -7.21
C LEU A 123 3.58 0.57 -7.36
N GLY A 124 4.04 1.46 -8.26
CA GLY A 124 5.45 1.84 -8.39
C GLY A 124 6.03 2.36 -7.08
N GLY A 125 5.33 3.29 -6.44
CA GLY A 125 5.69 3.80 -5.12
C GLY A 125 5.79 2.71 -4.05
N ILE A 126 4.81 1.81 -3.99
CA ILE A 126 4.81 0.68 -3.06
C ILE A 126 6.03 -0.21 -3.24
N VAL A 127 6.37 -0.60 -4.49
CA VAL A 127 7.52 -1.50 -4.71
C VAL A 127 8.86 -0.82 -4.41
N ILE A 128 8.96 0.50 -4.55
CA ILE A 128 10.12 1.28 -4.10
C ILE A 128 10.21 1.26 -2.57
N ILE A 129 9.09 1.47 -1.86
CA ILE A 129 9.02 1.38 -0.39
C ILE A 129 9.42 -0.01 0.08
N PHE A 130 8.96 -1.07 -0.59
CA PHE A 130 9.35 -2.44 -0.27
C PHE A 130 10.84 -2.69 -0.49
N HIS A 131 11.40 -2.20 -1.60
CA HIS A 131 12.84 -2.27 -1.84
C HIS A 131 13.65 -1.59 -0.71
N LEU A 132 13.26 -0.37 -0.33
CA LEU A 132 13.89 0.38 0.76
C LEU A 132 13.74 -0.36 2.11
N THR A 133 12.54 -0.82 2.44
CA THR A 133 12.25 -1.51 3.70
C THR A 133 13.02 -2.83 3.81
N SER A 134 13.05 -3.62 2.73
CA SER A 134 13.86 -4.83 2.66
C SER A 134 15.35 -4.52 2.81
N THR A 135 15.84 -3.43 2.25
CA THR A 135 17.25 -3.02 2.40
C THR A 135 17.58 -2.65 3.85
N ILE A 136 16.71 -1.88 4.51
CA ILE A 136 16.84 -1.53 5.93
C ILE A 136 16.83 -2.80 6.80
N SER A 137 15.84 -3.66 6.62
CA SER A 137 15.73 -4.90 7.40
C SER A 137 16.92 -5.84 7.16
N LEU A 138 17.40 -5.97 5.92
CA LEU A 138 18.59 -6.78 5.63
C LEU A 138 19.85 -6.20 6.29
N LYS A 139 20.01 -4.87 6.31
CA LYS A 139 21.11 -4.21 7.00
C LYS A 139 21.10 -4.49 8.50
N GLU A 140 19.94 -4.46 9.12
CA GLU A 140 19.79 -4.81 10.55
C GLU A 140 20.07 -6.30 10.83
N VAL A 141 19.77 -7.19 9.87
CA VAL A 141 20.09 -8.63 9.97
C VAL A 141 21.59 -8.89 9.82
N VAL A 142 22.25 -8.25 8.86
CA VAL A 142 23.69 -8.43 8.59
C VAL A 142 24.55 -7.69 9.63
N GLY A 143 24.06 -6.56 10.17
CA GLY A 143 24.75 -5.74 11.17
C GLY A 143 25.82 -4.81 10.60
N GLU A 144 26.43 -5.18 9.47
CA GLU A 144 27.48 -4.42 8.79
C GLU A 144 27.20 -4.28 7.29
N GLY A 145 27.89 -3.35 6.63
CA GLY A 145 27.83 -3.15 5.18
C GLY A 145 27.08 -1.90 4.75
N CYS A 146 27.43 -1.44 3.55
CA CYS A 146 26.83 -0.25 2.95
C CYS A 146 25.38 -0.51 2.52
N ALA A 147 24.49 0.43 2.81
CA ALA A 147 23.07 0.32 2.43
C ALA A 147 22.89 0.17 0.92
N SER A 148 23.71 0.86 0.11
CA SER A 148 23.65 0.79 -1.35
C SER A 148 24.08 -0.58 -1.90
N LEU A 149 25.02 -1.28 -1.24
CA LEU A 149 25.41 -2.63 -1.63
C LEU A 149 24.34 -3.64 -1.23
N LEU A 150 23.79 -3.52 -0.02
CA LEU A 150 22.70 -4.38 0.44
C LEU A 150 21.44 -4.17 -0.41
N GLY A 151 21.18 -2.95 -0.88
CA GLY A 151 20.11 -2.66 -1.84
C GLY A 151 20.29 -3.41 -3.17
N LEU A 152 21.52 -3.58 -3.67
CA LEU A 152 21.76 -4.43 -4.84
C LEU A 152 21.42 -5.89 -4.56
N VAL A 153 21.79 -6.41 -3.38
CA VAL A 153 21.44 -7.78 -2.97
C VAL A 153 19.93 -7.94 -2.91
N VAL A 154 19.21 -6.99 -2.31
CA VAL A 154 17.74 -6.97 -2.30
C VAL A 154 17.18 -6.93 -3.71
N GLY A 155 17.76 -6.12 -4.60
CA GLY A 155 17.38 -6.07 -6.01
C GLY A 155 17.52 -7.42 -6.70
N LEU A 156 18.65 -8.11 -6.52
CA LEU A 156 18.86 -9.45 -7.08
C LEU A 156 17.82 -10.46 -6.56
N LEU A 157 17.55 -10.45 -5.25
CA LEU A 157 16.56 -11.34 -4.64
C LEU A 157 15.14 -11.03 -5.14
N ALA A 158 14.77 -9.75 -5.22
CA ALA A 158 13.49 -9.31 -5.75
C ALA A 158 13.34 -9.68 -7.24
N PHE A 159 14.38 -9.50 -8.04
CA PHE A 159 14.39 -9.91 -9.45
C PHE A 159 14.14 -11.41 -9.60
N CYS A 160 14.82 -12.24 -8.81
CA CYS A 160 14.59 -13.68 -8.77
C CYS A 160 13.15 -14.02 -8.36
N ALA A 161 12.63 -13.37 -7.31
CA ALA A 161 11.26 -13.57 -6.85
C ALA A 161 10.21 -13.18 -7.92
N LEU A 162 10.46 -12.12 -8.68
CA LEU A 162 9.60 -11.69 -9.79
C LEU A 162 9.61 -12.63 -11.00
N GLN A 163 10.49 -13.64 -11.05
CA GLN A 163 10.41 -14.68 -12.08
C GLN A 163 9.30 -15.70 -11.79
N ALA A 164 8.80 -15.77 -10.55
CA ALA A 164 7.61 -16.54 -10.21
C ALA A 164 6.35 -15.81 -10.72
N ARG A 165 5.94 -16.11 -11.95
CA ARG A 165 4.79 -15.45 -12.65
C ARG A 165 3.41 -15.99 -12.26
N SER A 166 3.38 -17.17 -11.64
CA SER A 166 2.17 -17.92 -11.33
C SER A 166 1.44 -17.32 -10.13
N MET A 167 0.28 -16.73 -10.38
CA MET A 167 -0.58 -16.13 -9.34
C MET A 167 -1.17 -17.17 -8.38
N HIS A 168 -1.27 -18.44 -8.80
CA HIS A 168 -1.78 -19.53 -7.96
C HIS A 168 -0.86 -19.81 -6.77
N ASP A 169 0.46 -19.75 -7.00
CA ASP A 169 1.46 -19.94 -5.95
C ASP A 169 1.50 -18.73 -5.01
N LEU A 170 1.24 -17.53 -5.54
CA LEU A 170 1.23 -16.29 -4.77
C LEU A 170 0.13 -16.27 -3.69
N SER A 171 -1.06 -16.85 -3.92
CA SER A 171 -2.13 -16.84 -2.90
C SER A 171 -1.83 -17.70 -1.67
N PHE A 172 -1.10 -18.81 -1.83
CA PHE A 172 -0.62 -19.59 -0.69
C PHE A 172 0.53 -18.88 0.04
N ILE A 173 1.45 -18.29 -0.74
CA ILE A 173 2.56 -17.50 -0.24
C ILE A 173 2.06 -16.26 0.54
N SER A 174 0.94 -15.64 0.15
CA SER A 174 0.33 -14.53 0.89
C SER A 174 -0.15 -14.93 2.29
N MET A 175 -0.64 -16.16 2.50
CA MET A 175 -1.02 -16.62 3.85
C MET A 175 0.19 -16.78 4.77
N ILE A 176 1.33 -17.22 4.22
CA ILE A 176 2.62 -17.22 4.93
C ILE A 176 3.05 -15.78 5.21
N GLY A 177 2.86 -14.88 4.24
CA GLY A 177 3.09 -13.45 4.37
C GLY A 177 2.32 -12.81 5.54
N SER A 178 1.08 -13.23 5.81
CA SER A 178 0.29 -12.72 6.95
C SER A 178 0.96 -13.02 8.28
N ALA A 179 1.42 -14.26 8.46
CA ALA A 179 2.11 -14.66 9.68
C ALA A 179 3.44 -13.90 9.84
N ALA A 180 4.16 -13.70 8.72
CA ALA A 180 5.46 -13.05 8.68
C ALA A 180 5.43 -11.56 9.09
N ILE A 181 4.26 -10.90 9.17
CA ILE A 181 4.12 -9.54 9.71
C ILE A 181 3.43 -9.47 11.07
N ILE A 182 2.44 -10.34 11.33
CA ILE A 182 1.76 -10.38 12.63
C ILE A 182 2.74 -10.78 13.73
N ILE A 183 3.59 -11.79 13.47
CA ILE A 183 4.59 -12.28 14.43
C ILE A 183 5.56 -11.16 14.84
N PRO A 184 6.29 -10.47 13.93
CA PRO A 184 7.19 -9.40 14.35
C PRO A 184 6.45 -8.23 15.00
N CYS A 185 5.20 -7.92 14.61
CA CYS A 185 4.41 -6.91 15.34
C CYS A 185 4.16 -7.31 16.79
N ALA A 186 3.73 -8.56 17.04
CA ALA A 186 3.54 -9.07 18.40
C ALA A 186 4.86 -9.11 19.19
N MET A 187 5.97 -9.50 18.53
CA MET A 187 7.29 -9.47 19.14
C MET A 187 7.71 -8.04 19.51
N LEU A 188 7.46 -7.03 18.66
CA LEU A 188 7.78 -5.63 18.95
C LEU A 188 7.07 -5.12 20.21
N LEU A 189 5.80 -5.51 20.42
CA LEU A 189 5.03 -5.13 21.61
C LEU A 189 5.66 -5.62 22.92
N VAL A 190 6.47 -6.68 22.87
CA VAL A 190 7.18 -7.23 24.05
C VAL A 190 8.64 -6.79 24.07
N ALA A 191 9.32 -6.82 22.91
CA ALA A 191 10.73 -6.54 22.79
C ALA A 191 11.09 -5.09 23.12
N ILE A 192 10.25 -4.13 22.71
CA ILE A 192 10.49 -2.71 22.98
C ILE A 192 10.43 -2.41 24.48
N PRO A 193 9.37 -2.76 25.24
CA PRO A 193 9.34 -2.51 26.69
C PRO A 193 10.45 -3.20 27.46
N VAL A 194 10.85 -4.43 27.07
CA VAL A 194 11.79 -5.23 27.85
C VAL A 194 13.25 -4.95 27.49
N ARG A 195 13.54 -4.65 26.23
CA ARG A 195 14.92 -4.59 25.69
C ARG A 195 15.21 -3.35 24.82
N GLY A 196 14.18 -2.60 24.45
CA GLY A 196 14.29 -1.44 23.56
C GLY A 196 14.00 -0.11 24.24
N GLN A 197 13.77 -0.10 25.56
CA GLN A 197 13.54 1.11 26.32
C GLN A 197 14.78 2.01 26.28
N ARG A 198 14.55 3.31 26.07
CA ARG A 198 15.60 4.33 26.05
C ARG A 198 15.59 5.09 27.36
N ASP A 199 16.75 5.18 28.02
CA ASP A 199 16.91 6.00 29.20
C ASP A 199 16.64 7.47 28.84
N GLY A 200 15.73 8.11 29.59
CA GLY A 200 15.31 9.49 29.29
C GLY A 200 14.36 9.61 28.11
N ALA A 201 13.63 8.54 27.72
CA ALA A 201 12.57 8.63 26.73
C ALA A 201 11.52 9.70 27.12
N THR A 202 11.51 10.82 26.41
CA THR A 202 10.54 11.91 26.63
C THR A 202 9.31 11.71 25.76
N THR A 203 8.13 11.71 26.38
CA THR A 203 6.83 11.47 25.73
C THR A 203 5.83 12.59 26.02
N ASP A 204 6.32 13.79 26.35
CA ASP A 204 5.55 14.89 26.98
C ASP A 204 4.49 15.54 26.09
N VAL A 205 4.16 14.90 24.97
CA VAL A 205 3.30 15.44 23.94
C VAL A 205 1.95 14.73 23.95
N LEU A 206 1.07 15.17 24.85
CA LEU A 206 -0.32 14.74 24.85
C LEU A 206 -1.12 15.40 23.70
N TRP A 207 -0.97 16.72 23.53
CA TRP A 207 -1.83 17.54 22.66
C TRP A 207 -1.16 18.10 21.41
N CYS A 208 -0.01 18.76 21.52
CA CYS A 208 0.65 19.38 20.38
C CYS A 208 2.15 19.15 20.45
N SER A 209 2.66 18.37 19.50
CA SER A 209 4.09 18.20 19.34
C SER A 209 4.75 19.51 18.96
N HIS A 210 5.94 19.77 19.50
CA HIS A 210 6.87 20.83 19.03
C HIS A 210 7.39 20.60 17.60
N SER A 211 6.82 19.63 16.87
CA SER A 211 7.19 19.37 15.47
C SER A 211 6.68 20.45 14.55
N THR A 212 7.43 20.69 13.47
CA THR A 212 7.02 21.60 12.41
C THR A 212 5.74 21.10 11.73
N VAL A 213 5.01 22.01 11.07
CA VAL A 213 3.81 21.66 10.29
C VAL A 213 4.16 20.64 9.20
N VAL A 214 5.33 20.76 8.59
CA VAL A 214 5.86 19.80 7.61
C VAL A 214 5.92 18.38 8.19
N LYS A 215 6.58 18.18 9.34
CA LYS A 215 6.70 16.85 9.95
C LYS A 215 5.38 16.29 10.46
N LYS A 216 4.46 17.15 10.91
CA LYS A 216 3.08 16.75 11.24
C LYS A 216 2.34 16.26 9.99
N GLY A 217 2.52 16.93 8.86
CA GLY A 217 1.99 16.51 7.56
C GLY A 217 2.52 15.15 7.13
N VAL A 218 3.83 14.93 7.23
CA VAL A 218 4.47 13.63 6.94
C VAL A 218 3.89 12.53 7.84
N GLY A 219 3.86 12.73 9.15
CA GLY A 219 3.30 11.76 10.09
C GLY A 219 1.83 11.43 9.84
N ALA A 220 1.03 12.41 9.43
CA ALA A 220 -0.38 12.20 9.07
C ALA A 220 -0.54 11.38 7.78
N MET A 221 0.33 11.60 6.78
CA MET A 221 0.30 10.84 5.53
C MET A 221 0.84 9.43 5.67
N ASP A 222 1.82 9.20 6.55
CA ASP A 222 2.27 7.87 6.95
C ASP A 222 1.15 7.06 7.60
N LEU A 223 0.40 7.68 8.51
CA LEU A 223 -0.77 7.04 9.10
C LEU A 223 -1.84 6.74 8.04
N THR A 224 -2.02 7.65 7.09
CA THR A 224 -2.94 7.45 5.96
C THR A 224 -2.47 6.32 5.05
N PHE A 225 -1.15 6.20 4.83
CA PHE A 225 -0.52 5.11 4.07
C PHE A 225 -0.79 3.75 4.72
N ALA A 226 -0.79 3.67 6.05
CA ALA A 226 -1.08 2.42 6.75
C ALA A 226 -2.49 1.87 6.46
N TYR A 227 -3.45 2.72 6.07
CA TYR A 227 -4.79 2.30 5.65
C TYR A 227 -4.98 2.27 4.13
N ALA A 228 -3.90 2.42 3.36
CA ALA A 228 -3.92 2.55 1.92
C ALA A 228 -3.75 1.19 1.23
N GLY A 229 -4.60 0.88 0.24
CA GLY A 229 -4.49 -0.35 -0.55
C GLY A 229 -5.79 -0.84 -1.18
N GLN A 230 -6.89 -0.11 -1.01
CA GLN A 230 -8.23 -0.46 -1.49
C GLN A 230 -8.31 -0.57 -3.02
N VAL A 231 -7.29 -0.07 -3.73
CA VAL A 231 -7.16 -0.15 -5.19
C VAL A 231 -7.37 -1.56 -5.76
N VAL A 232 -7.03 -2.63 -5.02
CA VAL A 232 -7.20 -4.03 -5.44
C VAL A 232 -8.55 -4.65 -5.06
N PHE A 233 -9.48 -3.88 -4.49
CA PHE A 233 -10.72 -4.43 -3.94
C PHE A 233 -11.69 -4.96 -4.99
N ILE A 234 -11.68 -4.43 -6.21
CA ILE A 234 -12.50 -4.98 -7.30
C ILE A 234 -11.98 -6.37 -7.69
N GLU A 235 -10.67 -6.50 -7.82
CA GLU A 235 -9.95 -7.74 -8.10
C GLU A 235 -10.18 -8.77 -7.00
N LEU A 236 -10.05 -8.38 -5.72
CA LEU A 236 -10.30 -9.29 -4.59
C LEU A 236 -11.74 -9.80 -4.57
N GLN A 237 -12.73 -8.93 -4.80
CA GLN A 237 -14.13 -9.33 -4.86
C GLN A 237 -14.40 -10.33 -6.02
N ASN A 238 -13.75 -10.16 -7.17
CA ASN A 238 -13.84 -11.11 -8.29
C ASN A 238 -13.34 -12.53 -7.95
N THR A 239 -12.48 -12.69 -6.93
CA THR A 239 -12.00 -14.01 -6.49
C THR A 239 -12.90 -14.69 -5.45
N MET A 240 -13.87 -13.96 -4.89
CA MET A 240 -14.71 -14.44 -3.80
C MET A 240 -15.82 -15.35 -4.27
N ALA A 241 -16.02 -16.46 -3.57
CA ALA A 241 -17.17 -17.34 -3.78
C ALA A 241 -18.51 -16.63 -3.54
N GLN A 242 -18.54 -15.71 -2.55
CA GLN A 242 -19.70 -14.88 -2.24
C GLN A 242 -19.26 -13.42 -2.05
N PRO A 243 -19.24 -12.60 -3.12
CA PRO A 243 -18.79 -11.20 -3.03
C PRO A 243 -19.61 -10.33 -2.07
N LYS A 244 -20.88 -10.68 -1.80
CA LYS A 244 -21.74 -9.99 -0.82
C LYS A 244 -21.15 -10.00 0.60
N ASP A 245 -20.30 -10.96 0.92
CA ASP A 245 -19.64 -11.08 2.22
C ASP A 245 -18.36 -10.24 2.33
N PHE A 246 -17.97 -9.51 1.28
CA PHE A 246 -16.71 -8.74 1.24
C PHE A 246 -16.55 -7.78 2.43
N MET A 247 -17.62 -7.08 2.83
CA MET A 247 -17.54 -6.16 3.98
C MET A 247 -17.26 -6.87 5.30
N LYS A 248 -17.58 -8.16 5.45
CA LYS A 248 -17.16 -8.94 6.64
C LYS A 248 -15.64 -9.01 6.73
N SER A 249 -14.96 -9.14 5.58
CA SER A 249 -13.50 -9.10 5.49
C SER A 249 -12.95 -7.73 5.84
N VAL A 250 -13.57 -6.67 5.33
CA VAL A 250 -13.17 -5.27 5.61
C VAL A 250 -13.28 -4.96 7.10
N TYR A 251 -14.42 -5.23 7.74
CA TYR A 251 -14.59 -4.96 9.17
C TYR A 251 -13.62 -5.76 10.04
N SER A 252 -13.43 -7.04 9.72
CA SER A 252 -12.54 -7.92 10.48
C SER A 252 -11.08 -7.48 10.36
N SER A 253 -10.61 -7.21 9.14
CA SER A 253 -9.25 -6.75 8.89
C SER A 253 -9.00 -5.36 9.47
N SER A 254 -9.92 -4.41 9.27
CA SER A 254 -9.81 -3.04 9.81
C SER A 254 -9.71 -3.04 11.34
N THR A 255 -10.43 -3.93 12.02
CA THR A 255 -10.35 -4.07 13.48
C THR A 255 -8.96 -4.51 13.91
N VAL A 256 -8.44 -5.60 13.31
CA VAL A 256 -7.11 -6.14 13.63
C VAL A 256 -6.01 -5.11 13.32
N MET A 257 -6.09 -4.46 12.17
CA MET A 257 -5.16 -3.43 11.75
C MET A 257 -5.16 -2.25 12.73
N THR A 258 -6.34 -1.71 13.05
CA THR A 258 -6.47 -0.55 13.96
C THR A 258 -5.90 -0.84 15.35
N LEU A 259 -6.19 -2.02 15.92
CA LEU A 259 -5.65 -2.43 17.21
C LEU A 259 -4.13 -2.56 17.17
N THR A 260 -3.60 -3.19 16.11
CA THR A 260 -2.15 -3.36 15.92
C THR A 260 -1.45 -2.01 15.75
N TYR A 261 -2.00 -1.14 14.91
CA TYR A 261 -1.50 0.20 14.65
C TYR A 261 -1.49 1.05 15.91
N ALA A 262 -2.59 1.04 16.67
CA ALA A 262 -2.70 1.75 17.93
C ALA A 262 -1.66 1.28 18.96
N ALA A 263 -1.51 -0.05 19.09
CA ALA A 263 -0.60 -0.66 20.06
C ALA A 263 0.87 -0.44 19.71
N VAL A 264 1.27 -0.71 18.45
CA VAL A 264 2.66 -0.53 18.00
C VAL A 264 3.05 0.94 18.10
N ALA A 265 2.17 1.87 17.70
CA ALA A 265 2.42 3.30 17.85
C ALA A 265 2.64 3.67 19.32
N ALA A 266 1.71 3.33 20.22
CA ALA A 266 1.82 3.64 21.65
C ALA A 266 3.10 3.09 22.26
N VAL A 267 3.36 1.79 22.11
CA VAL A 267 4.54 1.13 22.68
C VAL A 267 5.82 1.71 22.10
N GLY A 268 5.89 1.86 20.79
CA GLY A 268 7.06 2.42 20.13
C GLY A 268 7.37 3.83 20.62
N TYR A 269 6.38 4.73 20.63
CA TYR A 269 6.62 6.10 21.09
C TYR A 269 6.90 6.18 22.59
N HIS A 270 6.17 5.42 23.42
CA HIS A 270 6.29 5.50 24.87
C HIS A 270 7.68 5.09 25.37
N PHE A 271 8.24 4.01 24.82
CA PHE A 271 9.49 3.43 25.32
C PHE A 271 10.73 3.90 24.54
N VAL A 272 10.61 4.25 23.25
CA VAL A 272 11.74 4.77 22.46
C VAL A 272 11.86 6.29 22.62
N GLY A 273 10.74 6.98 22.81
CA GLY A 273 10.71 8.43 23.01
C GLY A 273 10.89 9.23 21.71
N ARG A 274 10.61 10.53 21.81
CA ARG A 274 10.61 11.44 20.67
C ARG A 274 11.95 11.52 19.97
N HIS A 275 13.04 11.65 20.72
CA HIS A 275 14.37 11.95 20.19
C HIS A 275 14.84 10.89 19.19
N ASP A 276 14.74 9.63 19.58
CA ASP A 276 15.26 8.50 18.80
C ASP A 276 14.36 8.12 17.62
N LEU A 277 13.13 8.65 17.56
CA LEU A 277 12.22 8.48 16.44
C LEU A 277 12.34 9.59 15.38
N ARG A 278 13.08 10.69 15.61
CA ARG A 278 13.10 11.88 14.72
C ARG A 278 13.61 11.62 13.30
N ASP A 279 14.34 10.53 13.10
CA ASP A 279 14.88 10.12 11.81
C ASP A 279 13.83 9.47 10.89
N GLY A 280 12.64 9.14 11.40
CA GLY A 280 11.56 8.53 10.62
C GLY A 280 11.89 7.12 10.11
N GLN A 281 12.86 6.44 10.72
CA GLN A 281 13.20 5.06 10.37
C GLN A 281 12.18 4.06 10.95
N PRO A 282 12.06 2.85 10.37
CA PRO A 282 11.18 1.81 10.89
C PRO A 282 11.48 1.51 12.36
N ILE A 283 10.45 1.28 13.17
CA ILE A 283 10.59 0.97 14.60
C ILE A 283 11.50 -0.24 14.88
N THR A 284 11.63 -1.16 13.93
CA THR A 284 12.50 -2.34 14.04
C THR A 284 13.99 -2.00 14.16
N THR A 285 14.38 -0.80 13.72
CA THR A 285 15.76 -0.28 13.84
C THR A 285 16.08 0.26 15.24
N LYS A 286 15.06 0.40 16.11
CA LYS A 286 15.19 1.04 17.42
C LYS A 286 15.53 0.09 18.55
N LEU A 287 15.58 -1.22 18.27
CA LEU A 287 16.05 -2.24 19.19
C LEU A 287 17.58 -2.16 19.36
N ALA A 288 18.11 -2.85 20.38
CA ALA A 288 19.55 -2.89 20.62
C ALA A 288 20.29 -3.49 19.42
N LYS A 289 21.22 -2.72 18.83
CA LYS A 289 22.02 -3.11 17.67
C LYS A 289 22.74 -4.44 17.92
N GLY A 290 22.71 -5.33 16.93
CA GLY A 290 23.33 -6.66 17.00
C GLY A 290 22.62 -7.66 17.94
N SER A 291 21.52 -7.28 18.60
CA SER A 291 20.80 -8.21 19.47
C SER A 291 20.08 -9.30 18.66
N PRO A 292 19.99 -10.55 19.18
CA PRO A 292 19.24 -11.62 18.50
C PRO A 292 17.77 -11.25 18.23
N THR A 293 17.16 -10.47 19.13
CA THR A 293 15.78 -10.01 18.98
C THR A 293 15.61 -9.08 17.77
N LEU A 294 16.55 -8.14 17.58
CA LEU A 294 16.55 -7.25 16.42
C LEU A 294 16.72 -8.03 15.12
N ILE A 295 17.65 -8.99 15.09
CA ILE A 295 17.92 -9.83 13.92
C ILE A 295 16.68 -10.64 13.54
N ILE A 296 16.04 -11.33 14.50
CA ILE A 296 14.87 -12.17 14.25
C ILE A 296 13.70 -11.32 13.73
N ILE A 297 13.40 -10.19 14.38
CA ILE A 297 12.29 -9.31 13.96
C ILE A 297 12.52 -8.78 12.54
N ASN A 298 13.72 -8.28 12.24
CA ASN A 298 14.03 -7.78 10.90
C ASN A 298 14.10 -8.90 9.86
N ALA A 299 14.46 -10.14 10.22
CA ALA A 299 14.39 -11.28 9.30
C ALA A 299 12.94 -11.60 8.90
N PHE A 300 12.00 -11.61 9.86
CA PHE A 300 10.57 -11.78 9.56
C PHE A 300 10.03 -10.65 8.67
N VAL A 301 10.35 -9.39 9.00
CA VAL A 301 9.96 -8.23 8.19
C VAL A 301 10.56 -8.33 6.79
N PHE A 302 11.84 -8.70 6.67
CA PHE A 302 12.50 -8.88 5.37
C PHE A 302 11.78 -9.92 4.50
N ILE A 303 11.44 -11.09 5.06
CA ILE A 303 10.70 -12.16 4.37
C ILE A 303 9.32 -11.66 3.95
N HIS A 304 8.57 -11.04 4.86
CA HIS A 304 7.24 -10.50 4.57
C HIS A 304 7.28 -9.48 3.43
N VAL A 305 8.18 -8.50 3.51
CA VAL A 305 8.28 -7.42 2.52
C VAL A 305 8.77 -7.95 1.18
N LEU A 306 9.68 -8.93 1.15
CA LEU A 306 10.14 -9.54 -0.11
C LEU A 306 9.01 -10.31 -0.80
N ILE A 307 8.16 -11.00 -0.02
CA ILE A 307 6.94 -11.63 -0.54
C ILE A 307 5.98 -10.57 -1.11
N ALA A 308 5.71 -9.50 -0.37
CA ALA A 308 4.84 -8.42 -0.82
C ALA A 308 5.39 -7.73 -2.08
N TYR A 309 6.70 -7.56 -2.17
CA TYR A 309 7.40 -7.05 -3.36
C TYR A 309 7.20 -7.98 -4.55
N ALA A 310 7.35 -9.30 -4.39
CA ALA A 310 7.09 -10.23 -5.47
C ALA A 310 5.64 -10.15 -5.97
N VAL A 311 4.66 -10.03 -5.07
CA VAL A 311 3.23 -9.92 -5.43
C VAL A 311 2.96 -8.61 -6.19
N GLU A 312 3.25 -7.47 -5.58
CA GLU A 312 2.93 -6.15 -6.16
C GLU A 312 3.78 -5.84 -7.39
N GLY A 313 5.05 -6.28 -7.41
CA GLY A 313 5.91 -6.13 -8.56
C GLY A 313 5.49 -6.99 -9.75
N ASN A 314 4.89 -8.17 -9.52
CA ASN A 314 4.26 -8.96 -10.59
C ASN A 314 3.04 -8.24 -11.17
N ILE A 315 2.18 -7.67 -10.31
CA ILE A 315 1.00 -6.89 -10.74
C ILE A 315 1.43 -5.69 -11.57
N LEU A 316 2.41 -4.92 -11.09
CA LEU A 316 2.95 -3.77 -11.80
C LEU A 316 3.62 -4.16 -13.12
N SER A 317 4.38 -5.25 -13.17
CA SER A 317 5.04 -5.72 -14.40
C SER A 317 4.02 -6.09 -15.48
N ARG A 318 2.92 -6.76 -15.11
CA ARG A 318 1.78 -7.02 -16.02
C ARG A 318 1.10 -5.72 -16.45
N GLY A 319 0.94 -4.77 -15.52
CA GLY A 319 0.52 -3.39 -15.77
C GLY A 319 1.30 -2.73 -16.89
N ILE A 320 2.63 -2.75 -16.77
CA ILE A 320 3.57 -2.18 -17.73
C ILE A 320 3.44 -2.89 -19.08
N LEU A 321 3.47 -4.23 -19.11
CA LEU A 321 3.34 -5.02 -20.34
C LEU A 321 2.07 -4.67 -21.11
N ASN A 322 0.93 -4.52 -20.43
CA ASN A 322 -0.31 -4.14 -21.08
C ASN A 322 -0.27 -2.69 -21.60
N VAL A 323 0.45 -1.76 -20.96
CA VAL A 323 0.60 -0.39 -21.49
C VAL A 323 1.40 -0.39 -22.79
N ILE A 324 2.44 -1.23 -22.88
CA ILE A 324 3.32 -1.29 -24.05
C ILE A 324 2.81 -2.27 -25.13
N GLY A 325 1.59 -2.80 -24.99
CA GLY A 325 0.98 -3.71 -25.97
C GLY A 325 1.65 -5.08 -26.07
N ARG A 326 2.18 -5.60 -24.95
CA ARG A 326 2.85 -6.92 -24.85
C ARG A 326 2.30 -7.76 -23.70
N ASP A 327 0.99 -7.68 -23.44
CA ASP A 327 0.32 -8.42 -22.37
C ASP A 327 0.49 -9.95 -22.51
N GLU A 328 0.51 -10.46 -23.74
CA GLU A 328 0.83 -11.86 -24.07
C GLU A 328 2.16 -12.36 -23.45
N ALA A 329 3.15 -11.48 -23.27
CA ALA A 329 4.45 -11.83 -22.71
C ALA A 329 4.39 -12.20 -21.22
N ALA A 330 3.31 -11.83 -20.53
CA ALA A 330 3.10 -12.17 -19.12
C ALA A 330 2.89 -13.68 -18.91
N GLU A 331 2.34 -14.38 -19.91
CA GLU A 331 1.89 -15.78 -19.78
C GLU A 331 2.54 -16.72 -20.79
N ALA A 332 2.90 -16.20 -21.97
CA ALA A 332 3.54 -17.00 -23.01
C ALA A 332 4.88 -17.59 -22.55
N GLN A 333 5.10 -18.87 -22.86
CA GLN A 333 6.32 -19.61 -22.51
C GLN A 333 7.44 -19.51 -23.56
N THR A 334 7.25 -18.67 -24.58
CA THR A 334 8.24 -18.46 -25.65
C THR A 334 9.50 -17.78 -25.11
N LYS A 335 10.64 -17.97 -25.80
CA LYS A 335 11.90 -17.30 -25.41
C LYS A 335 11.76 -15.77 -25.46
N ALA A 336 11.04 -15.23 -26.44
CA ALA A 336 10.79 -13.80 -26.59
C ALA A 336 9.91 -13.22 -25.46
N ALA A 337 8.84 -13.93 -25.08
CA ALA A 337 8.01 -13.54 -23.94
C ALA A 337 8.81 -13.57 -22.63
N ARG A 338 9.64 -14.62 -22.44
CA ARG A 338 10.51 -14.70 -21.27
C ARG A 338 11.54 -13.57 -21.21
N ALA A 339 12.19 -13.25 -22.33
CA ALA A 339 13.13 -12.13 -22.41
C ALA A 339 12.44 -10.79 -22.14
N THR A 340 11.24 -10.57 -22.69
CA THR A 340 10.46 -9.33 -22.47
C THR A 340 10.11 -9.17 -20.98
N TRP A 341 9.62 -10.23 -20.34
CA TRP A 341 9.34 -10.22 -18.90
C TRP A 341 10.59 -9.93 -18.05
N MET A 342 11.72 -10.60 -18.36
CA MET A 342 12.97 -10.36 -17.67
C MET A 342 13.44 -8.91 -17.85
N ALA A 343 13.32 -8.34 -19.05
CA ALA A 343 13.68 -6.94 -19.30
C ALA A 343 12.80 -5.97 -18.48
N VAL A 344 11.48 -6.19 -18.44
CA VAL A 344 10.55 -5.35 -17.66
C VAL A 344 10.84 -5.46 -16.15
N THR A 345 10.95 -6.68 -15.63
CA THR A 345 11.22 -6.91 -14.19
C THR A 345 12.60 -6.41 -13.76
N LEU A 346 13.63 -6.58 -14.59
CA LEU A 346 14.96 -6.03 -14.33
C LEU A 346 14.94 -4.51 -14.32
N SER A 347 14.28 -3.88 -15.29
CA SER A 347 14.16 -2.42 -15.36
C SER A 347 13.39 -1.88 -14.15
N LEU A 348 12.33 -2.57 -13.73
CA LEU A 348 11.54 -2.22 -12.56
C LEU A 348 12.40 -2.26 -11.28
N VAL A 349 13.09 -3.38 -11.04
CA VAL A 349 13.95 -3.56 -9.87
C VAL A 349 15.09 -2.55 -9.86
N PHE A 350 15.72 -2.30 -11.01
CA PHE A 350 16.77 -1.31 -11.13
C PHE A 350 16.25 0.10 -10.81
N GLY A 351 15.08 0.47 -11.31
CA GLY A 351 14.42 1.73 -10.96
C GLY A 351 14.12 1.85 -9.46
N CYS A 352 13.64 0.77 -8.84
CA CYS A 352 13.42 0.73 -7.39
C CYS A 352 14.71 0.94 -6.61
N TYR A 353 15.78 0.24 -7.01
CA TYR A 353 17.11 0.38 -6.41
C TYR A 353 17.63 1.82 -6.50
N MET A 354 17.53 2.45 -7.67
CA MET A 354 17.95 3.84 -7.88
C MET A 354 17.17 4.79 -6.97
N ILE A 355 15.83 4.73 -6.98
CA ILE A 355 15.01 5.67 -6.20
C ILE A 355 15.18 5.44 -4.70
N ALA A 356 15.26 4.19 -4.24
CA ALA A 356 15.46 3.86 -2.83
C ALA A 356 16.81 4.37 -2.27
N ASN A 357 17.84 4.50 -3.12
CA ASN A 357 19.13 5.09 -2.74
C ASN A 357 19.19 6.62 -2.92
N LEU A 358 18.36 7.18 -3.81
CA LEU A 358 18.22 8.62 -3.97
C LEU A 358 17.43 9.27 -2.83
N VAL A 359 16.40 8.57 -2.33
CA VAL A 359 15.52 9.05 -1.26
C VAL A 359 15.40 7.97 -0.17
N PRO A 360 16.48 7.72 0.61
CA PRO A 360 16.50 6.67 1.63
C PRO A 360 15.76 7.06 2.92
N PHE A 361 14.71 7.88 2.81
CA PHE A 361 13.93 8.37 3.95
C PHE A 361 12.60 7.62 4.01
N PHE A 362 12.56 6.59 4.86
CA PHE A 362 11.46 5.63 4.95
C PHE A 362 10.10 6.30 5.12
N SER A 363 9.94 7.10 6.17
CA SER A 363 8.72 7.87 6.44
C SER A 363 8.34 8.80 5.29
N ASP A 364 9.27 9.62 4.79
CA ASP A 364 8.91 10.60 3.75
C ASP A 364 8.48 9.94 2.43
N LEU A 365 9.06 8.79 2.10
CA LEU A 365 8.67 8.03 0.92
C LEU A 365 7.25 7.48 1.03
N MET A 366 6.86 6.91 2.18
CA MET A 366 5.48 6.45 2.42
C MET A 366 4.50 7.62 2.39
N SER A 367 4.83 8.70 3.10
CA SER A 367 4.07 9.94 3.11
C SER A 367 3.84 10.48 1.68
N LEU A 368 4.89 10.53 0.86
CA LEU A 368 4.81 11.01 -0.52
C LEU A 368 3.89 10.13 -1.37
N VAL A 369 4.11 8.80 -1.37
CA VAL A 369 3.31 7.84 -2.17
C VAL A 369 1.83 7.88 -1.77
N SER A 370 1.57 7.98 -0.46
CA SER A 370 0.22 8.17 0.09
C SER A 370 -0.41 9.47 -0.40
N ALA A 371 0.31 10.59 -0.32
CA ALA A 371 -0.22 11.89 -0.67
C ALA A 371 -0.52 12.04 -2.17
N ILE A 372 0.38 11.58 -3.06
CA ILE A 372 0.23 11.79 -4.51
C ILE A 372 -0.84 10.88 -5.14
N CYS A 373 -0.99 9.64 -4.64
CA CYS A 373 -1.89 8.65 -5.25
C CYS A 373 -2.73 7.90 -4.22
N GLY A 374 -2.17 7.55 -3.06
CA GLY A 374 -2.89 6.78 -2.04
C GLY A 374 -4.21 7.44 -1.62
N VAL A 375 -4.20 8.73 -1.30
CA VAL A 375 -5.41 9.44 -0.90
C VAL A 375 -6.46 9.43 -2.01
N ALA A 376 -6.05 9.69 -3.25
CA ALA A 376 -6.95 9.70 -4.39
C ALA A 376 -7.60 8.32 -4.63
N LEU A 377 -6.79 7.26 -4.67
CA LEU A 377 -7.26 5.90 -4.93
C LEU A 377 -8.11 5.35 -3.78
N ASN A 378 -7.78 5.67 -2.54
CA ASN A 378 -8.41 5.07 -1.37
C ASN A 378 -9.61 5.85 -0.86
N PHE A 379 -9.66 7.16 -1.05
CA PHE A 379 -10.71 8.02 -0.50
C PHE A 379 -11.49 8.77 -1.58
N THR A 380 -10.79 9.37 -2.53
CA THR A 380 -11.42 10.30 -3.49
C THR A 380 -12.18 9.58 -4.61
N PHE A 381 -11.50 8.68 -5.33
CA PHE A 381 -12.02 7.98 -6.50
C PHE A 381 -13.23 7.09 -6.23
N PRO A 382 -13.22 6.18 -5.22
CA PRO A 382 -14.38 5.34 -4.97
C PRO A 382 -15.65 6.17 -4.69
N ILE A 383 -15.52 7.26 -3.94
CA ILE A 383 -16.66 8.15 -3.63
C ILE A 383 -17.11 8.91 -4.88
N LEU A 384 -16.18 9.43 -5.68
CA LEU A 384 -16.50 10.09 -6.95
C LEU A 384 -17.20 9.16 -7.95
N PHE A 385 -16.80 7.90 -8.02
CA PHE A 385 -17.43 6.92 -8.89
C PHE A 385 -18.81 6.53 -8.36
N VAL A 386 -18.98 6.35 -7.04
CA VAL A 386 -20.29 6.06 -6.42
C VAL A 386 -21.29 7.19 -6.69
N LEU A 387 -20.88 8.45 -6.52
CA LEU A 387 -21.71 9.62 -6.81
C LEU A 387 -22.22 9.67 -8.26
N LYS A 388 -21.53 8.98 -9.18
CA LYS A 388 -21.84 8.94 -10.61
C LYS A 388 -22.62 7.69 -11.03
N LEU A 389 -22.26 6.53 -10.46
CA LEU A 389 -22.71 5.21 -10.93
C LEU A 389 -23.74 4.54 -10.02
N SER A 390 -23.77 4.88 -8.74
CA SER A 390 -24.74 4.27 -7.82
C SER A 390 -26.11 4.95 -7.86
N PRO A 391 -27.18 4.26 -7.43
CA PRO A 391 -28.50 4.86 -7.28
C PRO A 391 -28.49 6.18 -6.49
N PRO A 392 -29.41 7.10 -6.78
CA PRO A 392 -29.42 8.42 -6.16
C PRO A 392 -29.58 8.32 -4.64
N GLU A 393 -28.57 8.85 -3.96
CA GLU A 393 -28.53 8.97 -2.51
C GLU A 393 -29.35 10.15 -1.99
N SER A 394 -29.67 10.12 -0.69
CA SER A 394 -30.24 11.29 -0.01
C SER A 394 -29.35 12.53 -0.17
N MET A 395 -29.95 13.71 -0.17
CA MET A 395 -29.21 14.97 -0.35
C MET A 395 -28.09 15.14 0.68
N MET A 396 -28.32 14.71 1.93
CA MET A 396 -27.33 14.79 3.02
C MET A 396 -26.10 13.91 2.72
N VAL A 397 -26.29 12.67 2.27
CA VAL A 397 -25.19 11.76 1.91
C VAL A 397 -24.39 12.31 0.74
N ARG A 398 -25.05 12.91 -0.26
CA ARG A 398 -24.36 13.54 -1.40
C ARG A 398 -23.50 14.73 -0.98
N ILE A 399 -24.01 15.58 -0.08
CA ILE A 399 -23.23 16.71 0.47
C ILE A 399 -22.03 16.18 1.25
N PHE A 400 -22.24 15.19 2.12
CA PHE A 400 -21.17 14.56 2.89
C PHE A 400 -20.07 13.99 1.98
N PHE A 401 -20.43 13.22 0.95
CA PHE A 401 -19.48 12.66 -0.01
C PHE A 401 -18.70 13.73 -0.79
N LYS A 402 -19.37 14.82 -1.21
CA LYS A 402 -18.68 15.94 -1.87
C LYS A 402 -17.69 16.65 -0.95
N LEU A 403 -18.07 16.87 0.31
CA LEU A 403 -17.17 17.46 1.31
C LEU A 403 -16.00 16.53 1.62
N PHE A 404 -16.26 15.22 1.73
CA PHE A 404 -15.21 14.22 1.95
C PHE A 404 -14.20 14.21 0.81
N VAL A 405 -14.67 14.23 -0.45
CA VAL A 405 -13.83 14.36 -1.64
C VAL A 405 -12.98 15.64 -1.58
N LEU A 406 -13.59 16.78 -1.26
CA LEU A 406 -12.87 18.05 -1.14
C LEU A 406 -11.78 18.01 -0.06
N VAL A 407 -12.11 17.52 1.15
CA VAL A 407 -11.17 17.37 2.25
C VAL A 407 -10.03 16.42 1.88
N SER A 408 -10.33 15.28 1.26
CA SER A 408 -9.31 14.33 0.82
C SER A 408 -8.34 14.95 -0.19
N ALA A 409 -8.85 15.75 -1.14
CA ALA A 409 -8.00 16.44 -2.12
C ALA A 409 -7.10 17.50 -1.46
N LEU A 410 -7.63 18.28 -0.50
CA LEU A 410 -6.84 19.26 0.23
C LEU A 410 -5.74 18.59 1.09
N VAL A 411 -6.08 17.48 1.73
CA VAL A 411 -5.13 16.68 2.52
C VAL A 411 -4.03 16.09 1.62
N ALA A 412 -4.37 15.58 0.44
CA ALA A 412 -3.41 15.08 -0.55
C ALA A 412 -2.43 16.18 -1.01
N LEU A 413 -2.93 17.38 -1.30
CA LEU A 413 -2.10 18.52 -1.71
C LEU A 413 -1.16 18.96 -0.59
N ALA A 414 -1.70 19.13 0.63
CA ALA A 414 -0.90 19.50 1.80
C ALA A 414 0.16 18.44 2.14
N GLY A 415 -0.21 17.16 2.07
CA GLY A 415 0.71 16.03 2.28
C GLY A 415 1.81 15.96 1.23
N THR A 416 1.49 16.24 -0.03
CA THR A 416 2.48 16.26 -1.13
C THR A 416 3.49 17.39 -0.90
N ALA A 417 3.02 18.59 -0.56
CA ALA A 417 3.88 19.72 -0.24
C ALA A 417 4.77 19.44 0.97
N ALA A 418 4.20 18.91 2.06
CA ALA A 418 4.96 18.55 3.27
C ALA A 418 6.06 17.52 2.97
N SER A 419 5.71 16.42 2.29
CA SER A 419 6.68 15.37 1.94
C SER A 419 7.78 15.90 1.03
N GLY A 420 7.43 16.69 0.02
CA GLY A 420 8.41 17.27 -0.90
C GLY A 420 9.39 18.21 -0.20
N ILE A 421 8.91 19.05 0.71
CA ILE A 421 9.76 19.97 1.49
C ILE A 421 10.69 19.19 2.44
N ASP A 422 10.17 18.19 3.16
CA ASP A 422 11.01 17.41 4.10
C ASP A 422 12.09 16.62 3.34
N ILE A 423 11.73 15.97 2.22
CA ILE A 423 12.70 15.26 1.34
C ILE A 423 13.77 16.22 0.83
N ALA A 424 13.39 17.38 0.29
CA ALA A 424 14.36 18.36 -0.23
C ALA A 424 15.35 18.79 0.86
N SER A 425 14.86 19.08 2.06
CA SER A 425 15.72 19.47 3.19
C SER A 425 16.68 18.37 3.65
N LYS A 426 16.29 17.08 3.53
CA LYS A 426 17.11 15.95 3.95
C LYS A 426 18.15 15.55 2.91
N ILE A 427 17.85 15.68 1.61
CA ILE A 427 18.80 15.39 0.52
C ILE A 427 20.02 16.31 0.59
N GLU A 428 19.82 17.59 0.95
CA GLU A 428 20.93 18.54 1.12
C GLU A 428 21.92 18.12 2.22
N ILE A 429 21.43 17.42 3.24
CA ILE A 429 22.21 17.03 4.42
C ILE A 429 22.81 15.63 4.28
N ASN A 430 22.07 14.69 3.68
CA ASN A 430 22.47 13.30 3.50
C ASN A 430 22.48 12.96 2.00
N PRO A 431 23.65 13.03 1.33
CA PRO A 431 23.69 12.80 -0.10
C PRO A 431 23.28 11.35 -0.45
N PRO A 432 22.67 11.14 -1.62
CA PRO A 432 22.33 9.81 -2.13
C PRO A 432 23.50 8.82 -2.12
N PHE A 433 23.19 7.52 -2.04
CA PHE A 433 24.16 6.42 -2.11
C PHE A 433 25.23 6.42 -1.01
N THR A 434 24.97 7.08 0.11
CA THR A 434 25.88 7.12 1.25
C THR A 434 25.94 5.80 2.01
N CYS A 435 27.14 5.49 2.49
CA CYS A 435 27.42 4.50 3.52
C CYS A 435 27.76 5.29 4.81
#